data_AF-E3NIC5-F1
#
_entry.id   AF-E3NIC5-F1
#
_cell.length_a   1.000
_cell.length_b   1.000
_cell.length_c   1.000
_cell.angle_alpha   90.00
_cell.angle_beta   90.00
_cell.angle_gamma   90.00
#
_symmetry.space_group_name_H-M   'P 1'
#
loop_
_entity.id
_entity.type
_entity.pdbx_description
1 polymer ?
#
loop_
_entity_poly.entity_id
_entity_poly.type
_entity_poly.pdbx_seq_one_letter_code
_entity_poly.pdbx_strand_id
1 'polypeptide(L)'
;MAPLLDSFKNNPTFLKSCIFYETLHKKSVFKSYKNFCEKIGDDVMSYYDFEYWYCRFCQGEMDFDHDRSTDPPHHTFMQLPPEVHEMILKNLNCKAK
;
A
#
# COMPACT_ATOMS: atom_id res chain seq x y z
N MET A 1 18.41 -19.89 -7.20
CA MET A 1 17.48 -19.32 -6.19
C MET A 1 16.16 -18.86 -6.81
N ALA A 2 16.11 -18.34 -8.04
CA ALA A 2 14.88 -17.90 -8.72
C ALA A 2 13.68 -18.88 -8.77
N PRO A 3 13.84 -20.21 -8.99
CA PRO A 3 12.69 -21.09 -9.24
C PRO A 3 11.73 -21.24 -8.06
N LEU A 4 12.22 -21.04 -6.84
CA LEU A 4 11.41 -21.19 -5.63
C LEU A 4 10.52 -19.96 -5.41
N LEU A 5 11.03 -18.77 -5.72
CA LEU A 5 10.32 -17.51 -5.53
C LEU A 5 9.11 -17.41 -6.47
N ASP A 6 9.25 -17.86 -7.71
CA ASP A 6 8.17 -17.85 -8.70
C ASP A 6 6.96 -18.69 -8.24
N SER A 7 7.20 -19.80 -7.53
CA SER A 7 6.13 -20.63 -6.95
C SER A 7 5.33 -19.92 -5.86
N PHE A 8 5.89 -18.90 -5.20
CA PHE A 8 5.24 -18.18 -4.10
C PHE A 8 4.62 -16.85 -4.50
N LYS A 9 4.87 -16.35 -5.71
CA LYS A 9 4.30 -15.07 -6.19
C LYS A 9 2.77 -15.05 -6.19
N ASN A 10 2.12 -16.22 -6.29
CA ASN A 10 0.67 -16.34 -6.27
C ASN A 10 0.10 -16.66 -4.87
N ASN A 11 0.95 -16.75 -3.83
CA ASN A 11 0.51 -17.07 -2.48
C ASN A 11 0.24 -15.77 -1.70
N PRO A 12 -1.04 -15.40 -1.45
CA PRO A 12 -1.38 -14.13 -0.83
C PRO A 12 -0.82 -13.99 0.59
N THR A 13 -0.78 -15.08 1.37
CA THR A 13 -0.20 -15.08 2.71
C THR A 13 1.30 -14.78 2.66
N PHE A 14 2.04 -15.42 1.74
CA PHE A 14 3.46 -15.15 1.55
C PHE A 14 3.72 -13.69 1.17
N LEU A 15 2.97 -13.15 0.20
CA LEU A 15 3.10 -11.75 -0.20
C LEU A 15 2.85 -10.81 0.99
N LYS A 16 1.78 -11.03 1.73
CA LYS A 16 1.45 -10.24 2.95
C LYS A 16 2.56 -10.36 4.00
N SER A 17 3.20 -11.52 4.16
CA SER A 17 4.35 -11.68 5.06
C SER A 17 5.56 -10.86 4.60
N CYS A 18 5.82 -10.77 3.29
CA CYS A 18 6.85 -9.89 2.75
C CYS A 18 6.52 -8.41 2.99
N ILE A 19 5.25 -8.00 2.87
CA ILE A 19 4.81 -6.63 3.19
C ILE A 19 5.02 -6.34 4.67
N PHE A 20 4.59 -7.24 5.56
CA PHE A 20 4.82 -7.13 7.00
C PHE A 20 6.32 -7.02 7.33
N TYR A 21 7.17 -7.80 6.66
CA TYR A 21 8.62 -7.68 6.84
C TYR A 21 9.13 -6.26 6.50
N GLU A 22 8.64 -5.63 5.43
CA GLU A 22 9.04 -4.26 5.09
C GLU A 22 8.57 -3.22 6.12
N THR A 23 7.45 -3.45 6.84
CA THR A 23 6.94 -2.51 7.87
C THR A 23 7.86 -2.47 9.10
N LEU A 24 8.52 -3.59 9.43
CA LEU A 24 9.48 -3.69 10.53
C LEU A 24 10.69 -2.75 10.35
N HIS A 25 11.04 -2.42 9.10
CA HIS A 25 12.17 -1.54 8.77
C HIS A 25 11.82 -0.05 8.84
N LYS A 26 10.58 0.32 9.18
CA LYS A 26 10.10 1.71 9.35
C LYS A 26 10.45 2.66 8.20
N LYS A 27 10.55 2.14 6.97
CA LYS A 27 10.75 2.96 5.76
C LYS A 27 9.43 3.63 5.38
N SER A 28 9.48 4.65 4.53
CA SER A 28 8.26 5.18 3.92
C SER A 28 7.59 4.10 3.05
N VAL A 29 6.26 4.09 2.99
CA VAL A 29 5.48 3.08 2.24
C VAL A 29 5.94 2.96 0.79
N PHE A 30 6.21 4.08 0.12
CA PHE A 30 6.70 4.09 -1.26
C PHE A 30 8.09 3.45 -1.41
N LYS A 31 8.99 3.67 -0.46
CA LYS A 31 10.33 3.04 -0.48
C LYS A 31 10.22 1.54 -0.17
N SER A 32 9.32 1.15 0.71
CA SER A 32 9.00 -0.25 1.00
C SER A 32 8.45 -0.96 -0.24
N TYR A 33 7.53 -0.32 -0.97
CA TYR A 33 6.98 -0.86 -2.23
C TYR A 33 8.06 -1.08 -3.28
N LYS A 34 8.96 -0.11 -3.50
CA LYS A 34 10.09 -0.29 -4.43
C LYS A 34 10.96 -1.49 -4.08
N ASN A 35 11.35 -1.64 -2.80
CA ASN A 35 12.15 -2.78 -2.36
C ASN A 35 11.39 -4.10 -2.57
N PHE A 36 10.08 -4.10 -2.31
CA PHE A 36 9.23 -5.27 -2.50
C PHE A 36 9.21 -5.68 -3.98
N CYS A 37 8.98 -4.75 -4.90
CA CYS A 37 9.02 -5.02 -6.34
C CYS A 37 10.40 -5.48 -6.81
N GLU A 38 11.49 -4.86 -6.33
CA GLU A 38 12.86 -5.28 -6.66
C GLU A 38 13.17 -6.72 -6.24
N LYS A 39 12.62 -7.18 -5.12
CA LYS A 39 12.87 -8.52 -4.58
C LYS A 39 11.91 -9.59 -5.08
N ILE A 40 10.63 -9.24 -5.22
CA ILE A 40 9.54 -10.20 -5.44
C ILE A 40 9.00 -10.11 -6.88
N GLY A 41 9.05 -8.93 -7.52
CA GLY A 41 8.48 -8.67 -8.84
C GLY A 41 7.51 -7.49 -8.82
N ASP A 42 7.51 -6.68 -9.87
CA ASP A 42 6.60 -5.54 -10.06
C ASP A 42 5.24 -5.95 -10.64
N ASP A 43 5.15 -7.15 -11.21
CA ASP A 43 3.94 -7.79 -11.74
C ASP A 43 3.07 -8.45 -10.66
N VAL A 44 3.57 -8.54 -9.43
CA VAL A 44 2.97 -9.35 -8.36
C VAL A 44 1.83 -8.64 -7.61
N MET A 45 1.97 -7.33 -7.39
CA MET A 45 0.98 -6.55 -6.63
C MET A 45 1.02 -5.06 -7.00
N SER A 46 -0.17 -4.46 -7.12
CA SER A 46 -0.29 -3.03 -7.35
C SER A 46 0.20 -2.23 -6.13
N TYR A 47 0.60 -0.98 -6.36
CA TYR A 47 0.93 -0.07 -5.26
C TYR A 47 -0.25 0.11 -4.28
N TYR A 48 -1.47 0.19 -4.80
CA TYR A 48 -2.67 0.40 -3.99
C TYR A 48 -2.96 -0.76 -3.03
N ASP A 49 -2.78 -2.00 -3.49
CA ASP A 49 -2.96 -3.19 -2.65
C ASP A 49 -1.82 -3.32 -1.65
N PHE A 50 -0.58 -3.00 -2.07
CA PHE A 50 0.57 -2.97 -1.16
C PHE A 50 0.38 -1.95 -0.03
N GLU A 51 0.04 -0.71 -0.38
CA GLU A 51 -0.16 0.39 0.57
C GLU A 51 -1.25 0.05 1.59
N TYR A 52 -2.34 -0.57 1.14
CA TYR A 52 -3.41 -1.03 2.01
C TYR A 52 -2.89 -1.96 3.12
N TRP A 53 -2.24 -3.07 2.75
CA TRP A 53 -1.72 -4.03 3.72
C TRP A 53 -0.60 -3.43 4.58
N TYR A 54 0.25 -2.59 3.98
CA TYR A 54 1.33 -1.89 4.70
C TYR A 54 0.78 -1.01 5.82
N CYS A 55 -0.22 -0.17 5.51
CA CYS A 55 -0.87 0.71 6.48
C CYS A 55 -1.55 -0.08 7.61
N ARG A 56 -2.26 -1.16 7.28
CA ARG A 56 -2.88 -2.07 8.26
C ARG A 56 -1.84 -2.64 9.23
N PHE A 57 -0.76 -3.21 8.70
CA PHE A 57 0.31 -3.76 9.52
C PHE A 57 1.04 -2.72 10.36
N CYS A 58 1.23 -1.49 9.83
CA CYS A 58 1.78 -0.39 10.61
C CYS A 58 0.88 0.02 11.79
N GLN A 59 -0.43 -0.20 11.69
CA GLN A 59 -1.41 0.03 12.75
C GLN A 59 -1.53 -1.14 13.74
N GLY A 60 -0.84 -2.26 13.49
CA GLY A 60 -0.91 -3.47 14.31
C GLY A 60 -2.05 -4.42 13.94
N GLU A 61 -2.77 -4.16 12.86
CA GLU A 61 -3.85 -5.00 12.36
C GLU A 61 -3.27 -6.22 11.62
N MET A 62 -3.07 -7.32 12.34
CA MET A 62 -2.35 -8.52 11.87
C MET A 62 -3.27 -9.62 11.30
N ASP A 63 -4.53 -9.31 11.01
CA ASP A 63 -5.42 -10.24 10.30
C ASP A 63 -5.06 -10.26 8.81
N PHE A 64 -4.38 -11.33 8.39
CA PHE A 64 -3.94 -11.51 7.02
C PHE A 64 -5.11 -11.83 6.08
N ASP A 65 -6.24 -12.31 6.58
CA ASP A 65 -7.39 -12.71 5.76
C ASP A 65 -8.53 -11.69 5.83
N HIS A 66 -8.23 -10.48 6.35
CA HIS A 66 -9.21 -9.41 6.46
C HIS A 66 -9.91 -9.11 5.13
N ASP A 67 -11.23 -9.09 5.19
CA ASP A 67 -12.08 -8.74 4.06
C ASP A 67 -12.18 -7.21 3.92
N ARG A 68 -11.41 -6.66 2.98
CA ARG A 68 -11.39 -5.23 2.65
C ARG A 68 -12.76 -4.67 2.26
N SER A 69 -13.70 -5.50 1.81
CA SER A 69 -15.06 -5.02 1.49
C SER A 69 -15.86 -4.58 2.72
N THR A 70 -15.42 -4.99 3.91
CA THR A 70 -16.02 -4.58 5.19
C THR A 70 -15.51 -3.24 5.70
N ASP A 71 -14.45 -2.69 5.08
CA ASP A 71 -13.91 -1.40 5.46
C ASP A 71 -14.86 -0.25 5.08
N PRO A 72 -14.88 0.85 5.86
CA PRO A 72 -15.59 2.05 5.47
C PRO A 72 -15.17 2.49 4.06
N PRO A 73 -16.08 3.07 3.26
CA PRO A 73 -15.74 3.54 1.92
C PRO A 73 -14.51 4.46 1.95
N HIS A 74 -13.48 4.07 1.21
CA HIS A 74 -12.34 4.95 1.01
C HIS A 74 -12.77 6.11 0.12
N HIS A 75 -12.87 7.31 0.70
CA HIS A 75 -13.00 8.53 -0.08
C HIS A 75 -11.66 8.88 -0.71
N THR A 76 -11.58 8.73 -2.02
CA THR A 76 -10.47 9.26 -2.82
C THR A 76 -10.49 10.78 -2.75
N PHE A 77 -9.33 11.42 -3.01
CA PHE A 77 -9.26 12.87 -3.11
C PHE A 77 -10.36 13.40 -4.05
N MET A 78 -10.57 12.78 -5.21
CA MET A 78 -11.58 13.19 -6.20
C MET A 78 -13.03 13.16 -5.71
N GLN A 79 -13.33 12.39 -4.66
CA GLN A 79 -14.68 12.30 -4.08
C GLN A 79 -14.91 13.32 -2.96
N LEU A 80 -13.87 14.04 -2.54
CA LEU A 80 -14.03 15.11 -1.57
C LEU A 80 -14.75 16.30 -2.21
N PRO A 81 -15.55 17.07 -1.46
CA PRO A 81 -16.16 18.29 -1.94
C PRO A 81 -15.10 19.30 -2.43
N PRO A 82 -15.41 20.14 -3.44
CA PRO A 82 -14.47 21.13 -3.98
C PRO A 82 -13.88 22.06 -2.92
N GLU A 83 -14.64 22.39 -1.88
CA GLU A 83 -14.20 23.26 -0.79
C GLU A 83 -13.00 22.66 -0.03
N VAL A 84 -12.99 21.33 0.12
CA VAL A 84 -11.91 20.59 0.76
C VAL A 84 -10.68 20.54 -0.15
N HIS A 85 -10.89 20.40 -1.47
CA HIS A 85 -9.78 20.47 -2.45
C HIS A 85 -9.09 21.83 -2.40
N GLU A 86 -9.86 22.91 -2.42
CA GLU A 86 -9.32 24.28 -2.34
C GLU A 86 -8.53 24.49 -1.05
N MET A 87 -9.05 24.00 0.08
CA MET A 87 -8.36 24.08 1.37
C MET A 87 -7.01 23.34 1.33
N ILE A 88 -6.96 22.14 0.75
CA ILE A 88 -5.73 21.35 0.62
C ILE A 88 -4.73 22.05 -0.32
N LEU A 89 -5.17 22.48 -1.51
CA LEU A 89 -4.31 23.13 -2.50
C LEU A 89 -3.71 24.45 -2.00
N LYS A 90 -4.50 25.24 -1.27
CA LYS A 90 -4.06 26.48 -0.62
C LYS A 90 -2.95 26.20 0.40
N ASN A 91 -3.12 25.17 1.23
CA ASN A 91 -2.12 24.79 2.25
C ASN A 91 -0.86 24.18 1.63
N LEU A 92 -0.96 23.52 0.48
CA LEU A 92 0.18 22.99 -0.28
C LEU A 92 0.88 24.06 -1.13
N ASN A 93 0.39 25.30 -1.14
CA ASN A 93 0.93 26.39 -1.98
C ASN A 93 0.96 26.05 -3.48
N CYS A 94 0.07 25.17 -3.94
CA CYS A 94 -0.06 24.81 -5.35
C CYS A 94 -0.66 26.00 -6.11
N LYS A 95 0.17 26.85 -6.70
CA LYS A 95 -0.31 27.88 -7.63
C LYS A 95 -0.67 27.22 -8.95
N ALA A 96 -1.92 27.42 -9.38
CA ALA A 96 -2.32 27.11 -10.74
C ALA A 96 -1.39 27.85 -11.71
N LYS A 97 -0.83 27.13 -12.67
CA LYS A 97 0.01 27.68 -13.74
C LYS A 97 -0.87 28.16 -14.88
#